data_AF-A0A661YAN8-F1
#
_entry.id   AF-A0A661YAN8-F1
#
_cell.length_a   1.000
_cell.length_b   1.000
_cell.length_c   1.000
_cell.angle_alpha   90.00
_cell.angle_beta   90.00
_cell.angle_gamma   90.00
#
_symmetry.space_group_name_H-M   'P 1'
#
loop_
_entity.id
_entity.type
_entity.pdbx_description
1 polymer ?
#
loop_
_entity_poly.entity_id
_entity_poly.type
_entity_poly.pdbx_seq_one_letter_code
_entity_poly.pdbx_strand_id
1 'polypeptide(L)'
;TAYITAINGFGFNLVSGYYPFSDDDDWIWGTLGEDPPTVPPLGKCDGTQQGVSDGSNEIEWRLNYGSNTWVGGSGGYTDVETKYAYPDDFPGTSITRIYSDPTLTEYNCLYNEDLTYYLVEADDIIYTYGTPPIGLRPANKYFMSIHIIDDNFGDLIYAHRYEVTYGIPYQMSQN
;
A
#
# COMPACT_ATOMS: atom_id res chain seq x y z
N THR A 1 9.90 31.91 -0.95
CA THR A 1 8.90 31.54 -1.97
C THR A 1 8.00 30.49 -1.37
N ALA A 2 6.70 30.72 -1.30
CA ALA A 2 5.73 29.74 -0.79
C ALA A 2 5.14 28.98 -1.98
N TYR A 3 5.17 27.65 -1.92
CA TYR A 3 4.52 26.79 -2.91
C TYR A 3 3.15 26.41 -2.38
N ILE A 4 2.10 26.91 -3.04
CA ILE A 4 0.73 26.44 -2.85
C ILE A 4 0.56 25.25 -3.78
N THR A 5 0.37 24.06 -3.22
CA THR A 5 -0.15 22.92 -3.98
C THR A 5 -1.67 22.98 -3.89
N ALA A 6 -2.31 23.45 -4.96
CA ALA A 6 -3.76 23.40 -5.11
C ALA A 6 -4.15 22.04 -5.71
N ILE A 7 -4.88 21.22 -4.96
CA ILE A 7 -5.47 19.99 -5.49
C ILE A 7 -6.81 20.37 -6.12
N ASN A 8 -6.80 20.56 -7.45
CA ASN A 8 -8.02 20.66 -8.26
C ASN A 8 -8.30 19.26 -8.83
N GLY A 9 -9.46 18.67 -8.54
CA GLY A 9 -9.85 17.43 -9.20
C GLY A 9 -11.14 16.80 -8.69
N PHE A 10 -12.30 17.38 -9.04
CA PHE A 10 -13.50 16.58 -9.22
C PHE A 10 -13.36 15.86 -10.57
N GLY A 11 -13.24 14.52 -10.54
CA GLY A 11 -13.35 13.65 -11.72
C GLY A 11 -12.07 12.87 -12.03
N PHE A 12 -12.17 11.53 -11.96
CA PHE A 12 -11.38 10.51 -12.66
C PHE A 12 -10.02 10.97 -13.18
N ASN A 13 -9.04 11.13 -12.29
CA ASN A 13 -7.62 11.02 -12.63
C ASN A 13 -6.83 10.69 -11.37
N LEU A 14 -6.04 9.64 -11.52
CA LEU A 14 -5.23 8.95 -10.52
C LEU A 14 -4.57 9.91 -9.53
N VAL A 15 -4.58 9.49 -8.27
CA VAL A 15 -3.80 9.97 -7.13
C VAL A 15 -2.64 10.89 -7.52
N SER A 16 -2.87 12.21 -7.43
CA SER A 16 -1.95 13.28 -7.84
C SER A 16 -0.67 13.38 -6.98
N GLY A 17 -0.25 12.28 -6.34
CA GLY A 17 0.95 12.22 -5.52
C GLY A 17 1.77 10.92 -5.53
N TYR A 18 1.36 9.87 -6.24
CA TYR A 18 2.17 8.65 -6.36
C TYR A 18 2.85 8.55 -7.73
N TYR A 19 3.99 7.88 -7.78
CA TYR A 19 4.63 7.52 -9.04
C TYR A 19 3.74 6.51 -9.78
N PRO A 20 3.27 6.81 -11.01
CA PRO A 20 2.41 5.89 -11.75
C PRO A 20 3.16 4.59 -12.08
N PHE A 21 2.43 3.48 -12.18
CA PHE A 21 2.95 2.25 -12.78
C PHE A 21 3.11 2.46 -14.29
N SER A 22 4.22 1.98 -14.84
CA SER A 22 4.48 2.00 -16.28
C SER A 22 3.73 0.86 -16.98
N ASP A 23 3.51 0.95 -18.29
CA ASP A 23 2.77 -0.09 -19.04
C ASP A 23 3.45 -1.48 -19.00
N ASP A 24 4.73 -1.55 -18.64
CA ASP A 24 5.54 -2.76 -18.44
C ASP A 24 5.84 -3.04 -16.96
N ASP A 25 5.11 -2.39 -16.06
CA ASP A 25 5.26 -2.50 -14.61
C ASP A 25 4.29 -3.54 -14.04
N ASP A 26 4.34 -4.74 -14.62
CA ASP A 26 3.55 -5.89 -14.21
C ASP A 26 4.38 -6.73 -13.24
N TRP A 27 3.82 -7.01 -12.07
CA TRP A 27 4.55 -7.62 -10.96
C TRP A 27 3.87 -8.88 -10.48
N ILE A 28 4.67 -9.88 -10.15
CA ILE A 28 4.16 -11.10 -9.53
C ILE A 28 3.83 -10.77 -8.07
N TRP A 29 2.67 -11.22 -7.61
CA TRP A 29 2.33 -11.21 -6.19
C TRP A 29 3.17 -12.22 -5.40
N GLY A 30 3.58 -11.88 -4.17
CA GLY A 30 3.97 -12.84 -3.14
C GLY A 30 5.18 -12.44 -2.32
N THR A 31 5.54 -13.28 -1.34
CA THR A 31 6.65 -13.00 -0.41
C THR A 31 8.01 -13.09 -1.12
N LEU A 32 8.83 -12.03 -1.04
CA LEU A 32 10.28 -12.14 -1.31
C LEU A 32 10.97 -13.08 -0.30
N GLY A 33 10.83 -14.39 -0.51
CA GLY A 33 11.69 -15.40 0.11
C GLY A 33 11.26 -15.99 1.45
N GLU A 34 9.97 -16.15 1.73
CA GLU A 34 9.51 -16.75 3.00
C GLU A 34 9.27 -18.28 2.99
N ASP A 35 9.48 -19.03 1.90
CA ASP A 35 9.58 -20.51 1.96
C ASP A 35 10.39 -21.15 0.77
N PRO A 36 10.84 -22.43 0.84
CA PRO A 36 12.22 -22.88 0.58
C PRO A 36 12.53 -23.19 -0.92
N PRO A 37 13.78 -23.58 -1.28
CA PRO A 37 14.64 -22.96 -2.31
C PRO A 37 14.27 -23.23 -3.80
N THR A 38 13.02 -23.55 -4.11
CA THR A 38 12.60 -24.07 -5.43
C THR A 38 11.75 -23.11 -6.26
N VAL A 39 11.35 -21.97 -5.71
CA VAL A 39 10.56 -20.94 -6.41
C VAL A 39 11.54 -19.83 -6.80
N PRO A 40 11.67 -19.44 -8.08
CA PRO A 40 12.51 -18.30 -8.44
C PRO A 40 12.07 -17.07 -7.63
N PRO A 41 13.00 -16.21 -7.19
CA PRO A 41 12.66 -15.04 -6.40
C PRO A 41 11.69 -14.15 -7.19
N LEU A 42 10.58 -13.71 -6.58
CA LEU A 42 9.51 -12.97 -7.27
C LEU A 42 10.04 -11.65 -7.84
N GLY A 43 9.45 -11.21 -8.95
CA GLY A 43 9.93 -10.12 -9.78
C GLY A 43 8.83 -9.64 -10.73
N LYS A 44 9.21 -9.03 -11.85
CA LYS A 44 8.25 -8.69 -12.90
C LYS A 44 7.67 -9.93 -13.57
N CYS A 45 6.45 -9.81 -14.10
CA CYS A 45 5.77 -10.89 -14.81
C CYS A 45 6.49 -11.35 -16.09
N ASP A 46 7.38 -10.51 -16.65
CA ASP A 46 8.22 -10.83 -17.80
C ASP A 46 9.50 -11.64 -17.44
N GLY A 47 9.69 -11.94 -16.14
CA GLY A 47 10.84 -12.67 -15.61
C GLY A 47 12.07 -11.79 -15.35
N THR A 48 11.97 -10.47 -15.50
CA THR A 48 13.02 -9.53 -15.07
C THR A 48 12.88 -9.19 -13.59
N GLN A 49 13.94 -8.63 -12.99
CA GLN A 49 13.94 -8.16 -11.59
C GLN A 49 13.57 -9.24 -10.55
N GLN A 50 13.81 -10.52 -10.87
CA GLN A 50 13.65 -11.62 -9.93
C GLN A 50 14.46 -11.39 -8.66
N GLY A 51 13.78 -11.38 -7.51
CA GLY A 51 14.37 -11.26 -6.18
C GLY A 51 14.72 -9.85 -5.77
N VAL A 52 14.20 -8.87 -6.52
CA VAL A 52 14.41 -7.45 -6.26
C VAL A 52 13.20 -6.83 -5.58
N SER A 53 12.00 -7.13 -6.08
CA SER A 53 10.73 -6.56 -5.65
C SER A 53 9.57 -7.45 -6.15
N ASP A 54 8.38 -7.23 -5.63
CA ASP A 54 7.13 -7.90 -5.99
C ASP A 54 5.99 -6.86 -6.05
N GLY A 55 4.77 -7.29 -6.38
CA GLY A 55 3.62 -6.37 -6.47
C GLY A 55 3.27 -5.67 -5.15
N SER A 56 3.47 -6.33 -4.00
CA SER A 56 3.15 -5.78 -2.68
C SER A 56 4.18 -4.72 -2.28
N ASN A 57 5.46 -4.97 -2.56
CA ASN A 57 6.60 -4.09 -2.31
C ASN A 57 6.50 -2.79 -3.11
N GLU A 58 6.09 -2.88 -4.39
CA GLU A 58 5.92 -1.70 -5.25
C GLU A 58 4.77 -0.80 -4.79
N ILE A 59 3.68 -1.37 -4.28
CA ILE A 59 2.57 -0.62 -3.66
C ILE A 59 3.04 -0.01 -2.33
N GLU A 60 3.67 -0.80 -1.45
CA GLU A 60 4.19 -0.33 -0.17
C GLU A 60 5.16 0.84 -0.34
N TRP A 61 6.12 0.72 -1.26
CA TRP A 61 7.09 1.76 -1.54
C TRP A 61 6.43 3.06 -2.00
N ARG A 62 5.44 2.97 -2.90
CA ARG A 62 4.70 4.15 -3.37
C ARG A 62 3.92 4.82 -2.25
N LEU A 63 3.27 4.06 -1.38
CA LEU A 63 2.52 4.60 -0.24
C LEU A 63 3.44 5.29 0.79
N ASN A 64 4.61 4.69 1.07
CA ASN A 64 5.57 5.21 2.04
C ASN A 64 6.44 6.36 1.53
N TYR A 65 6.70 6.44 0.22
CA TYR A 65 7.61 7.42 -0.38
C TYR A 65 6.95 8.30 -1.44
N GLY A 66 5.63 8.23 -1.58
CA GLY A 66 4.84 9.13 -2.40
C GLY A 66 4.90 10.57 -1.93
N SER A 67 4.55 11.50 -2.82
CA SER A 67 4.64 12.95 -2.59
C SER A 67 3.70 13.49 -1.50
N ASN A 68 2.88 12.62 -0.90
CA ASN A 68 1.96 12.95 0.20
C ASN A 68 2.52 12.64 1.59
N THR A 69 3.69 11.99 1.68
CA THR A 69 4.35 11.77 2.96
C THR A 69 4.96 13.07 3.48
N TRP A 70 4.81 13.34 4.78
CA TRP A 70 5.22 14.59 5.39
C TRP A 70 6.75 14.77 5.28
N VAL A 71 7.20 15.56 4.32
CA VAL A 71 8.61 15.97 4.16
C VAL A 71 8.78 17.34 4.83
N GLY A 72 9.09 17.41 6.14
CA GLY A 72 8.97 18.70 6.82
C GLY A 72 9.66 18.98 8.15
N GLY A 73 10.97 18.72 8.26
CA GLY A 73 11.83 19.36 9.28
C GLY A 73 12.09 18.55 10.56
N SER A 74 12.91 19.08 11.49
CA SER A 74 13.22 18.44 12.77
C SER A 74 11.94 18.28 13.59
N GLY A 75 11.39 17.07 13.61
CA GLY A 75 10.12 16.73 14.23
C GLY A 75 9.95 15.21 14.29
N GLY A 76 8.80 14.75 14.76
CA GLY A 76 8.50 13.32 14.88
C GLY A 76 7.01 13.09 15.11
N TYR A 77 6.68 11.89 15.59
CA TYR A 77 5.30 11.52 15.92
C TYR A 77 5.21 11.11 17.40
N THR A 78 4.09 11.46 18.03
CA THR A 78 3.69 11.00 19.36
C THR A 78 2.39 10.22 19.27
N ASP A 79 2.00 9.53 20.35
CA ASP A 79 0.75 8.74 20.38
C ASP A 79 0.64 7.80 19.16
N VAL A 80 1.69 7.03 18.94
CA VAL A 80 1.80 6.12 17.79
C VAL A 80 0.84 4.95 17.97
N GLU A 81 0.12 4.62 16.91
CA GLU A 81 -0.85 3.52 16.88
C GLU A 81 -0.80 2.81 15.54
N THR A 82 -0.72 1.48 15.58
CA THR A 82 -0.75 0.61 14.41
C THR A 82 -2.15 -0.01 14.28
N LYS A 83 -2.72 0.06 13.09
CA LYS A 83 -3.95 -0.62 12.70
C LYS A 83 -3.64 -1.73 11.70
N TYR A 84 -4.43 -2.78 11.78
CA TYR A 84 -4.34 -3.92 10.89
C TYR A 84 -5.58 -3.96 10.00
N ALA A 85 -5.41 -4.41 8.76
CA ALA A 85 -6.54 -4.66 7.87
C ALA A 85 -6.30 -5.89 7.00
N TYR A 86 -7.42 -6.57 6.75
CA TYR A 86 -7.51 -7.80 5.96
C TYR A 86 -8.51 -7.60 4.80
N PRO A 87 -8.47 -8.43 3.75
CA PRO A 87 -9.43 -8.34 2.64
C PRO A 87 -10.90 -8.37 3.09
N ASP A 88 -11.23 -9.20 4.08
CA ASP A 88 -12.60 -9.32 4.63
C ASP A 88 -13.09 -8.06 5.36
N ASP A 89 -12.16 -7.22 5.86
CA ASP A 89 -12.50 -5.96 6.50
C ASP A 89 -13.01 -4.94 5.48
N PHE A 90 -12.58 -5.05 4.21
CA PHE A 90 -12.82 -4.09 3.14
C PHE A 90 -13.37 -4.79 1.88
N PRO A 91 -14.62 -5.31 1.94
CA PRO A 91 -15.25 -5.90 0.77
C PRO A 91 -15.47 -4.84 -0.30
N GLY A 92 -15.18 -5.18 -1.56
CA GLY A 92 -15.57 -4.37 -2.71
C GLY A 92 -16.79 -4.93 -3.43
N THR A 93 -17.17 -4.29 -4.52
CA THR A 93 -18.39 -4.64 -5.28
C THR A 93 -18.19 -5.84 -6.22
N SER A 94 -16.98 -6.01 -6.74
CA SER A 94 -16.61 -7.09 -7.67
C SER A 94 -15.31 -7.79 -7.29
N ILE A 95 -14.36 -7.04 -6.73
CA ILE A 95 -13.09 -7.52 -6.17
C ILE A 95 -12.92 -6.87 -4.79
N THR A 96 -12.14 -7.49 -3.91
CA THR A 96 -11.83 -6.92 -2.59
C THR A 96 -10.96 -5.68 -2.75
N ARG A 97 -11.07 -4.72 -1.82
CA ARG A 97 -10.29 -3.47 -1.87
C ARG A 97 -8.82 -3.68 -1.46
N ILE A 98 -8.57 -4.74 -0.71
CA ILE A 98 -7.24 -5.27 -0.41
C ILE A 98 -7.08 -6.56 -1.21
N TYR A 99 -5.92 -6.74 -1.85
CA TYR A 99 -5.68 -7.90 -2.71
C TYR A 99 -5.95 -9.22 -1.98
N SER A 100 -6.71 -10.08 -2.65
CA SER A 100 -6.93 -11.47 -2.25
C SER A 100 -7.05 -12.36 -3.49
N ASP A 101 -6.40 -13.51 -3.44
CA ASP A 101 -6.52 -14.59 -4.41
C ASP A 101 -6.91 -15.90 -3.70
N PRO A 102 -8.20 -16.27 -3.75
CA PRO A 102 -8.69 -17.52 -3.19
C PRO A 102 -8.36 -18.74 -4.08
N THR A 103 -7.74 -18.54 -5.24
CA THR A 103 -7.37 -19.63 -6.17
C THR A 103 -5.96 -20.17 -5.92
N LEU A 104 -5.20 -19.52 -5.02
CA LEU A 104 -3.83 -19.90 -4.66
C LEU A 104 -2.87 -19.94 -5.86
N THR A 105 -2.97 -18.95 -6.75
CA THR A 105 -2.10 -18.83 -7.91
C THR A 105 -0.71 -18.37 -7.47
N GLU A 106 0.24 -19.32 -7.42
CA GLU A 106 1.62 -19.13 -6.94
C GLU A 106 2.40 -18.02 -7.66
N TYR A 107 2.06 -17.73 -8.92
CA TYR A 107 2.67 -16.67 -9.72
C TYR A 107 1.60 -15.75 -10.30
N ASN A 108 0.68 -15.28 -9.45
CA ASN A 108 -0.36 -14.39 -9.93
C ASN A 108 0.26 -13.07 -10.42
N CYS A 109 0.08 -12.76 -11.69
CA CYS A 109 0.57 -11.51 -12.26
C CYS A 109 -0.45 -10.41 -11.98
N LEU A 110 -0.02 -9.39 -11.25
CA LEU A 110 -0.75 -8.14 -11.10
C LEU A 110 -0.30 -7.21 -12.22
N TYR A 111 -1.22 -6.93 -13.14
CA TYR A 111 -0.94 -5.99 -14.22
C TYR A 111 -1.01 -4.56 -13.68
N ASN A 112 -0.48 -3.61 -14.44
CA ASN A 112 -0.53 -2.18 -14.09
C ASN A 112 -1.93 -1.73 -13.63
N GLU A 113 -3.00 -2.17 -14.29
CA GLU A 113 -4.37 -1.82 -13.91
C GLU A 113 -4.78 -2.36 -12.53
N ASP A 114 -4.35 -3.57 -12.17
CA ASP A 114 -4.58 -4.17 -10.86
C ASP A 114 -3.77 -3.43 -9.78
N LEU A 115 -2.47 -3.19 -10.04
CA LEU A 115 -1.58 -2.49 -9.13
C LEU A 115 -2.05 -1.06 -8.87
N THR A 116 -2.50 -0.38 -9.92
CA THR A 116 -3.11 0.96 -9.84
C THR A 116 -4.38 0.92 -9.02
N TYR A 117 -5.25 -0.07 -9.24
CA TYR A 117 -6.47 -0.24 -8.45
C TYR A 117 -6.14 -0.40 -6.96
N TYR A 118 -5.27 -1.35 -6.60
CA TYR A 118 -4.93 -1.61 -5.20
C TYR A 118 -4.17 -0.45 -4.55
N LEU A 119 -3.36 0.31 -5.29
CA LEU A 119 -2.73 1.53 -4.78
C LEU A 119 -3.77 2.60 -4.42
N VAL A 120 -4.78 2.82 -5.28
CA VAL A 120 -5.87 3.78 -5.03
C VAL A 120 -6.70 3.35 -3.83
N GLU A 121 -7.06 2.07 -3.76
CA GLU A 121 -7.85 1.54 -2.65
C GLU A 121 -7.07 1.58 -1.33
N ALA A 122 -5.77 1.26 -1.34
CA ALA A 122 -4.92 1.39 -0.17
C ALA A 122 -4.83 2.84 0.33
N ASP A 123 -4.67 3.81 -0.57
CA ASP A 123 -4.66 5.24 -0.23
C ASP A 123 -5.96 5.66 0.47
N ASP A 124 -7.11 5.29 -0.09
CA ASP A 124 -8.41 5.61 0.52
C ASP A 124 -8.57 4.94 1.89
N ILE A 125 -8.23 3.65 2.01
CA ILE A 125 -8.27 2.91 3.28
C ILE A 125 -7.40 3.60 4.35
N ILE A 126 -6.18 4.01 3.98
CA ILE A 126 -5.20 4.61 4.89
C ILE A 126 -5.65 5.99 5.36
N TYR A 127 -6.17 6.83 4.46
CA TYR A 127 -6.43 8.24 4.76
C TYR A 127 -7.86 8.56 5.19
N THR A 128 -8.82 7.67 4.91
CA THR A 128 -10.21 7.83 5.32
C THR A 128 -10.39 7.57 6.82
N TYR A 129 -11.01 8.55 7.50
CA TYR A 129 -11.33 8.45 8.92
C TYR A 129 -12.40 7.40 9.18
N GLY A 130 -12.12 6.46 10.07
CA GLY A 130 -13.10 5.51 10.52
C GLY A 130 -12.51 4.19 10.97
N THR A 131 -13.35 3.17 10.89
CA THR A 131 -13.00 1.77 11.03
C THR A 131 -13.49 1.03 9.79
N PRO A 132 -13.01 -0.20 9.55
CA PRO A 132 -13.54 -1.00 8.46
C PRO A 132 -15.08 -1.09 8.48
N PRO A 133 -15.74 -1.08 7.31
CA PRO A 133 -15.16 -1.12 5.96
C PRO A 133 -14.86 0.27 5.36
N ILE A 134 -14.93 1.35 6.15
CA ILE A 134 -14.89 2.72 5.64
C ILE A 134 -13.44 3.19 5.43
N GLY A 135 -12.61 3.05 6.46
CA GLY A 135 -11.19 3.41 6.45
C GLY A 135 -10.49 2.96 7.73
N LEU A 136 -9.22 3.29 7.88
CA LEU A 136 -8.40 2.88 9.03
C LEU A 136 -7.93 4.05 9.89
N ARG A 137 -8.06 5.28 9.41
CA ARG A 137 -7.41 6.43 10.06
C ARG A 137 -8.07 6.76 11.40
N PRO A 138 -7.32 6.71 12.52
CA PRO A 138 -7.83 7.15 13.81
C PRO A 138 -8.04 8.68 13.84
N ALA A 139 -9.01 9.13 14.64
CA ALA A 139 -9.25 10.56 14.82
C ALA A 139 -7.99 11.28 15.31
N ASN A 140 -7.69 12.43 14.70
CA ASN A 140 -6.55 13.30 15.02
C ASN A 140 -5.14 12.68 14.81
N LYS A 141 -5.03 11.50 14.20
CA LYS A 141 -3.73 10.91 13.83
C LYS A 141 -3.45 11.06 12.34
N TYR A 142 -2.18 11.01 11.96
CA TYR A 142 -1.69 11.16 10.60
C TYR A 142 -0.90 9.92 10.22
N PHE A 143 -0.98 9.55 8.94
CA PHE A 143 -0.20 8.45 8.39
C PHE A 143 1.29 8.66 8.63
N MET A 144 1.97 7.60 9.08
CA MET A 144 3.41 7.54 9.27
C MET A 144 4.05 6.59 8.26
N SER A 145 3.52 5.37 8.18
CA SER A 145 4.00 4.32 7.30
C SER A 145 2.98 3.19 7.17
N ILE A 146 3.11 2.40 6.12
CA ILE A 146 2.45 1.10 5.95
C ILE A 146 3.52 0.03 5.78
N HIS A 147 3.25 -1.16 6.32
CA HIS A 147 3.90 -2.39 5.90
C HIS A 147 2.84 -3.31 5.29
N ILE A 148 3.09 -3.82 4.09
CA ILE A 148 2.24 -4.79 3.41
C ILE A 148 2.89 -6.14 3.56
N ILE A 149 2.16 -7.07 4.16
CA ILE A 149 2.61 -8.43 4.39
C ILE A 149 1.83 -9.33 3.46
N ASP A 150 2.55 -10.12 2.67
CA ASP A 150 1.97 -11.21 1.89
C ASP A 150 1.72 -12.40 2.82
N ASP A 151 0.46 -12.66 3.10
CA ASP A 151 0.03 -13.63 4.11
C ASP A 151 -0.78 -14.77 3.44
N ASN A 152 -0.68 -15.96 4.02
CA ASN A 152 -1.47 -17.12 3.61
C ASN A 152 -2.53 -17.39 4.69
N PHE A 153 -3.76 -16.95 4.42
CA PHE A 153 -4.85 -17.12 5.37
C PHE A 153 -5.38 -18.55 5.33
N GLY A 154 -4.92 -19.35 6.31
CA GLY A 154 -5.47 -20.67 6.61
C GLY A 154 -5.27 -21.71 5.51
N ASP A 155 -4.16 -21.66 4.78
CA ASP A 155 -3.80 -22.51 3.63
C ASP A 155 -4.73 -22.36 2.41
N LEU A 156 -5.59 -21.33 2.36
CA LEU A 156 -6.67 -21.25 1.37
C LEU A 156 -6.70 -19.95 0.56
N ILE A 157 -6.01 -18.89 1.00
CA ILE A 157 -6.08 -17.58 0.35
C ILE A 157 -4.72 -16.88 0.45
N TYR A 158 -4.21 -16.45 -0.70
CA TYR A 158 -3.10 -15.50 -0.79
C TYR A 158 -3.64 -14.08 -0.70
N ALA A 159 -3.17 -13.28 0.24
CA ALA A 159 -3.68 -11.92 0.39
C ALA A 159 -2.66 -10.96 0.98
N HIS A 160 -2.90 -9.68 0.74
CA HIS A 160 -2.22 -8.62 1.49
C HIS A 160 -2.84 -8.48 2.87
N ARG A 161 -1.98 -8.33 3.87
CA ARG A 161 -2.32 -7.77 5.19
C ARG A 161 -1.65 -6.42 5.32
N TYR A 162 -2.43 -5.40 5.69
CA TYR A 162 -1.87 -4.07 5.92
C TYR A 162 -1.58 -3.86 7.40
N GLU A 163 -0.39 -3.36 7.71
CA GLU A 163 0.01 -2.86 9.02
C GLU A 163 0.29 -1.36 8.91
N VAL A 164 -0.73 -0.54 9.18
CA VAL A 164 -0.67 0.91 8.97
C VAL A 164 -0.40 1.61 10.29
N THR A 165 0.68 2.39 10.34
CA THR A 165 1.07 3.15 11.52
C THR A 165 0.69 4.61 11.40
N TYR A 166 0.09 5.14 12.46
CA TYR A 166 -0.36 6.52 12.58
C TYR A 166 0.20 7.18 13.83
N GLY A 167 0.29 8.52 13.83
CA GLY A 167 0.66 9.28 15.03
C GLY A 167 0.28 10.75 14.95
N ILE A 168 0.52 11.48 16.03
CA ILE A 168 0.32 12.93 16.11
C ILE A 168 1.65 13.62 15.82
N PRO A 169 1.77 14.38 14.71
CA PRO A 169 3.02 15.03 14.35
C PRO A 169 3.36 16.15 15.33
N TYR A 170 4.64 16.31 15.65
CA TYR A 170 5.16 17.46 16.38
C TYR A 170 6.40 18.00 15.68
N GLN A 171 6.63 19.31 15.82
CA GLN A 171 7.86 19.96 15.38
C GLN A 171 8.73 20.25 16.60
N MET A 172 10.02 19.94 16.52
CA MET A 172 10.99 20.45 17.48
C MET A 172 11.25 21.91 17.15
N SER A 173 10.92 22.82 18.07
CA SER A 173 11.36 24.21 17.94
C SER A 173 12.88 24.25 18.07
N GLN A 174 13.57 24.80 17.07
CA GLN A 174 14.99 25.11 17.23
C GLN A 174 15.13 26.23 18.26
N ASN A 175 15.82 25.94 19.37
CA ASN A 175 16.21 26.93 20.38
C ASN A 175 17.41 27.74 19.91
#